data_AF-A0A8J5IH88-F1
#
_entry.id   AF-A0A8J5IH88-F1
#
_cell.length_a   1.000
_cell.length_b   1.000
_cell.length_c   1.000
_cell.angle_alpha   90.00
_cell.angle_beta   90.00
_cell.angle_gamma   90.00
#
_symmetry.space_group_name_H-M   'P 1'
#
loop_
_entity.id
_entity.type
_entity.pdbx_description
1 polymer ?
#
loop_
_entity_poly.entity_id
_entity_poly.type
_entity_poly.pdbx_seq_one_letter_code
_entity_poly.pdbx_strand_id
1 'polypeptide(L)'
;METEAKALLKELRAAQEEHECALAAANQVRNTLDHARAEYEEARAAEKASEDELAKAAESLARGLQNLEVDGDTRGLQAAAPPIVGSMVEYHANIGCYQCYLFLDRHKQLGKEEETFDVAKLHVHVEFPRVKLTYKSQSGGERCKGDVEVVWWTEIERNVDVSLCSLEDKEDHWYLRLPIRPSDKQPLGGFSSFTQVSSTELQPDSYASVCCRGCNAQLLGGTCTRIEKVLPLPSANWMDMFDFWGAGIGAFEHIPRDDIQAQKRRVLVGESYVLLHASDFVAEATMVDREDAAVAPGDDAKEEREWVPLTCAACSERVGLSNVEQPDTIRLHKHLINARRHLKSATEEEENVFANYTIDSILSAKLLEMADADGKFRFVLTSSGDNWETMIKQQDATKFRRVLKVLYGPRQPMPAIPGLLPSHEVSLPPAMYSAITQRLETSSTLLPSSMRAFNRMNVGYLFA
;
A
#
# COMPACT_ATOMS: atom_id res chain seq x y z
N MET A 1 17.14 8.23 72.88
CA MET A 1 16.13 9.21 73.31
C MET A 1 16.37 10.57 72.64
N GLU A 2 17.23 11.46 73.15
CA GLU A 2 17.41 12.82 72.55
C GLU A 2 17.96 12.82 71.12
N THR A 3 18.84 11.88 70.78
CA THR A 3 19.46 11.76 69.44
C THR A 3 18.44 11.29 68.39
N GLU A 4 17.63 10.29 68.72
CA GLU A 4 16.54 9.78 67.87
C GLU A 4 15.44 10.82 67.67
N ALA A 5 15.06 11.56 68.73
CA ALA A 5 14.10 12.65 68.62
C ALA A 5 14.58 13.76 67.67
N LYS A 6 15.88 14.08 67.66
CA LYS A 6 16.47 15.04 66.71
C LYS A 6 16.53 14.50 65.28
N ALA A 7 16.72 13.19 65.09
CA ALA A 7 16.67 12.56 63.76
C ALA A 7 15.25 12.61 63.17
N LEU A 8 14.25 12.16 63.94
CA LEU A 8 12.83 12.18 63.54
C LEU A 8 12.33 13.61 63.23
N LEU A 9 12.75 14.61 64.01
CA LEU A 9 12.43 16.02 63.72
C LEU A 9 13.09 16.55 62.43
N LYS A 10 14.21 15.97 61.99
CA LYS A 10 14.86 16.32 60.72
C LYS A 10 14.15 15.66 59.55
N GLU A 11 13.79 14.38 59.69
CA GLU A 11 13.00 13.64 58.69
C GLU A 11 11.62 14.26 58.48
N LEU A 12 10.94 14.67 59.56
CA LEU A 12 9.64 15.34 59.47
C LEU A 12 9.71 16.66 58.67
N ARG A 13 10.77 17.46 58.85
CA ARG A 13 10.96 18.69 58.07
C ARG A 13 11.26 18.40 56.60
N ALA A 14 12.12 17.43 56.31
CA ALA A 14 12.41 17.03 54.93
C ALA A 14 11.14 16.55 54.21
N ALA A 15 10.29 15.77 54.89
CA ALA A 15 8.99 15.35 54.35
C ALA A 15 8.00 16.50 54.17
N GLN A 16 8.04 17.53 55.02
CA GLN A 16 7.24 18.75 54.85
C GLN A 16 7.71 19.58 53.65
N GLU A 17 9.02 19.79 53.51
CA GLU A 17 9.63 20.49 52.36
C GLU A 17 9.34 19.75 51.04
N GLU A 18 9.46 18.43 51.02
CA GLU A 18 9.10 17.59 49.86
C GLU A 18 7.61 17.67 49.53
N HIS A 19 6.74 17.65 50.53
CA HIS A 19 5.29 17.80 50.34
C HIS A 19 4.92 19.17 49.76
N GLU A 20 5.52 20.26 50.25
CA GLU A 20 5.31 21.60 49.71
C GLU A 20 5.79 21.71 48.25
N CYS A 21 6.95 21.11 47.93
CA CYS A 21 7.45 21.04 46.55
C CYS A 21 6.52 20.24 45.62
N ALA A 22 6.02 19.09 46.08
CA ALA A 22 5.07 18.27 45.32
C ALA A 22 3.74 18.99 45.10
N LEU A 23 3.24 19.73 46.11
CA LEU A 23 2.03 20.54 46.00
C LEU A 23 2.21 21.69 45.00
N ALA A 24 3.37 22.37 45.00
CA ALA A 24 3.69 23.42 44.04
C ALA A 24 3.74 22.88 42.61
N ALA A 25 4.42 21.74 42.38
CA ALA A 25 4.47 21.08 41.08
C ALA A 25 3.09 20.64 40.58
N ALA A 26 2.25 20.06 41.45
CA ALA A 26 0.88 19.67 41.10
C ALA A 26 0.01 20.87 40.71
N ASN A 27 0.13 22.00 41.42
CA ASN A 27 -0.56 23.24 41.05
C ASN A 27 -0.07 23.80 39.71
N GLN A 28 1.23 23.74 39.43
CA GLN A 28 1.80 24.15 38.13
C GLN A 28 1.24 23.30 36.98
N VAL A 29 1.23 21.96 37.13
CA VAL A 29 0.68 21.05 36.12
C VAL A 29 -0.81 21.32 35.87
N ARG A 30 -1.61 21.57 36.93
CA ARG A 30 -3.03 21.94 36.77
C ARG A 30 -3.19 23.24 35.96
N ASN A 31 -2.44 24.29 36.30
CA ASN A 31 -2.52 25.56 35.59
C ASN A 31 -2.13 25.43 34.10
N THR A 32 -1.12 24.61 33.77
CA THR A 32 -0.75 24.30 32.38
C THR A 32 -1.86 23.55 31.64
N LEU A 33 -2.53 22.59 32.31
CA LEU A 33 -3.64 21.84 31.73
C LEU A 33 -4.88 22.73 31.51
N ASP A 34 -5.18 23.63 32.44
CA ASP A 34 -6.28 24.60 32.30
C ASP A 34 -6.01 25.57 31.14
N HIS A 35 -4.76 26.00 30.94
CA HIS A 35 -4.36 26.85 29.81
C HIS A 35 -4.48 26.10 28.46
N ALA A 36 -3.91 24.89 28.35
CA ALA A 36 -3.98 24.08 27.13
C ALA A 36 -5.44 23.72 26.77
N ARG A 37 -6.30 23.55 27.77
CA ARG A 37 -7.74 23.35 27.56
C ARG A 37 -8.42 24.60 26.98
N ALA A 38 -8.08 25.79 27.46
CA ALA A 38 -8.62 27.03 26.92
C ALA A 38 -8.18 27.23 25.44
N GLU A 39 -6.91 26.98 25.12
CA GLU A 39 -6.40 27.02 23.73
C GLU A 39 -7.12 26.02 22.83
N TYR A 40 -7.39 24.80 23.31
CA TYR A 40 -8.15 23.79 22.57
C TYR A 40 -9.62 24.21 22.33
N GLU A 41 -10.29 24.78 23.34
CA GLU A 41 -11.66 25.27 23.21
C GLU A 41 -11.75 26.46 22.23
N GLU A 42 -10.75 27.35 22.19
CA GLU A 42 -10.62 28.43 21.20
C GLU A 42 -10.35 27.90 19.78
N ALA A 43 -9.40 26.98 19.61
CA ALA A 43 -9.08 26.36 18.32
C ALA A 43 -10.30 25.63 17.73
N ARG A 44 -11.05 24.90 18.55
CA ARG A 44 -12.28 24.21 18.15
C ARG A 44 -13.41 25.18 17.76
N ALA A 45 -13.48 26.35 18.39
CA ALA A 45 -14.43 27.39 18.00
C ALA A 45 -14.07 28.01 16.63
N ALA A 46 -12.77 28.20 16.36
CA ALA A 46 -12.28 28.69 15.07
C ALA A 46 -12.49 27.67 13.93
N GLU A 47 -12.22 26.38 14.18
CA GLU A 47 -12.48 25.30 13.22
C GLU A 47 -13.96 25.25 12.83
N LYS A 48 -14.86 25.25 13.82
CA LYS A 48 -16.31 25.27 13.58
C LYS A 48 -16.76 26.50 12.78
N ALA A 49 -16.19 27.68 13.05
CA ALA A 49 -16.49 28.88 12.27
C ALA A 49 -16.08 28.72 10.80
N SER A 50 -14.94 28.08 10.53
CA SER A 50 -14.48 27.75 9.17
C SER A 50 -15.38 26.72 8.47
N GLU A 51 -15.89 25.72 9.19
CA GLU A 51 -16.89 24.78 8.66
C GLU A 51 -18.20 25.48 8.28
N ASP A 52 -18.71 26.35 9.16
CA ASP A 52 -19.92 27.14 8.92
C ASP A 52 -19.77 28.11 7.73
N GLU A 53 -18.57 28.66 7.47
CA GLU A 53 -18.29 29.45 6.27
C GLU A 53 -18.21 28.59 5.00
N LEU A 54 -17.56 27.42 5.07
CA LEU A 54 -17.47 26.49 3.94
C LEU A 54 -18.85 25.97 3.53
N ALA A 55 -19.72 25.67 4.50
CA ALA A 55 -21.10 25.26 4.27
C ALA A 55 -21.91 26.37 3.56
N LYS A 56 -21.81 27.63 3.99
CA LYS A 56 -22.45 28.78 3.32
C LYS A 56 -21.93 28.97 1.90
N ALA A 57 -20.63 28.80 1.68
CA ALA A 57 -20.04 28.87 0.34
C ALA A 57 -20.56 27.76 -0.57
N ALA A 58 -20.67 26.53 -0.07
CA ALA A 58 -21.25 25.39 -0.78
C ALA A 58 -22.73 25.61 -1.14
N GLU A 59 -23.56 26.11 -0.21
CA GLU A 59 -24.95 26.48 -0.53
C GLU A 59 -25.05 27.62 -1.55
N SER A 60 -24.15 28.60 -1.48
CA SER A 60 -24.11 29.70 -2.46
C SER A 60 -23.75 29.18 -3.85
N LEU A 61 -22.82 28.23 -3.94
CA LEU A 61 -22.47 27.55 -5.20
C LEU A 61 -23.63 26.69 -5.71
N ALA A 62 -24.31 25.93 -4.83
CA ALA A 62 -25.47 25.12 -5.21
C ALA A 62 -26.63 25.98 -5.74
N ARG A 63 -26.92 27.13 -5.12
CA ARG A 63 -27.88 28.12 -5.65
C ARG A 63 -27.41 28.74 -6.96
N GLY A 64 -26.12 29.01 -7.11
CA GLY A 64 -25.53 29.47 -8.37
C GLY A 64 -25.72 28.46 -9.52
N LEU A 65 -25.55 27.17 -9.22
CA LEU A 65 -25.78 26.07 -10.17
C LEU A 65 -27.27 25.83 -10.47
N GLN A 66 -28.17 26.06 -9.51
CA GLN A 66 -29.62 26.02 -9.76
C GLN A 66 -30.11 27.21 -10.60
N ASN A 67 -29.49 28.39 -10.45
CA ASN A 67 -29.77 29.54 -11.32
C ASN A 67 -29.15 29.39 -12.73
N LEU A 68 -28.28 28.39 -12.93
CA LEU A 68 -27.84 27.91 -14.24
C LEU A 68 -28.78 26.81 -14.73
N GLU A 69 -30.07 27.12 -14.82
CA GLU A 69 -30.99 26.36 -15.67
C GLU A 69 -30.52 26.49 -17.13
N VAL A 70 -29.76 25.50 -17.58
CA VAL A 70 -29.55 25.26 -19.00
C VAL A 70 -30.90 24.85 -19.56
N ASP A 71 -31.45 25.72 -20.41
CA ASP A 71 -32.77 25.58 -21.01
C ASP A 71 -32.93 24.15 -21.59
N GLY A 72 -34.01 23.48 -21.17
CA GLY A 72 -34.19 22.04 -21.30
C GLY A 72 -34.54 21.54 -22.70
N ASP A 73 -33.93 22.08 -23.75
CA ASP A 73 -34.22 21.73 -25.14
C ASP A 73 -33.42 20.49 -25.60
N THR A 74 -33.67 19.37 -24.91
CA THR A 74 -33.14 18.04 -25.24
C THR A 74 -33.83 17.40 -26.44
N ARG A 75 -33.94 18.17 -27.54
CA ARG A 75 -34.42 17.74 -28.86
C ARG A 75 -33.65 18.40 -30.00
N GLY A 76 -32.45 17.91 -30.29
CA GLY A 76 -31.86 18.08 -31.63
C GLY A 76 -30.38 18.48 -31.73
N LEU A 77 -29.65 18.66 -30.63
CA LEU A 77 -28.20 18.86 -30.68
C LEU A 77 -27.48 17.51 -30.62
N GLN A 78 -26.96 17.05 -31.77
CA GLN A 78 -25.95 16.00 -31.81
C GLN A 78 -24.70 16.51 -31.07
N ALA A 79 -24.30 15.82 -30.00
CA ALA A 79 -22.99 16.08 -29.38
C ALA A 79 -21.91 15.86 -30.44
N ALA A 80 -21.01 16.82 -30.61
CA ALA A 80 -20.06 16.82 -31.72
C ALA A 80 -18.95 15.76 -31.55
N ALA A 81 -18.78 15.23 -30.33
CA ALA A 81 -17.89 14.12 -30.01
C ALA A 81 -18.66 12.92 -29.42
N PRO A 82 -18.22 11.67 -29.71
CA PRO A 82 -18.76 10.47 -29.06
C PRO A 82 -18.68 10.55 -27.53
N PRO A 83 -19.74 10.16 -26.79
CA PRO A 83 -19.70 10.14 -25.33
C PRO A 83 -18.77 9.04 -24.82
N ILE A 84 -17.88 9.42 -23.90
CA ILE A 84 -17.01 8.49 -23.17
C ILE A 84 -17.81 7.93 -22.00
N VAL A 85 -18.06 6.61 -22.02
CA VAL A 85 -18.87 5.89 -21.03
C VAL A 85 -18.06 5.34 -19.85
N GLY A 86 -16.74 5.40 -19.95
CA GLY A 86 -15.83 4.99 -18.89
C GLY A 86 -14.38 5.37 -19.23
N SER A 87 -13.51 5.40 -18.22
CA SER A 87 -12.08 5.57 -18.45
C SER A 87 -11.21 4.89 -17.38
N MET A 88 -10.03 4.45 -17.81
CA MET A 88 -8.98 3.89 -16.96
C MET A 88 -7.64 4.53 -17.32
N VAL A 89 -6.85 4.90 -16.31
CA VAL A 89 -5.50 5.47 -16.48
C VAL A 89 -4.50 4.56 -15.78
N GLU A 90 -3.62 3.91 -16.56
CA GLU A 90 -2.42 3.24 -16.06
C GLU A 90 -1.27 4.24 -15.97
N TYR A 91 -0.48 4.19 -14.90
CA TYR A 91 0.78 4.91 -14.74
C TYR A 91 1.95 3.93 -14.62
N HIS A 92 2.94 4.09 -15.49
CA HIS A 92 4.17 3.29 -15.49
C HIS A 92 5.35 4.18 -15.08
N ALA A 93 5.85 4.01 -13.85
CA ALA A 93 6.97 4.79 -13.32
C ALA A 93 8.25 4.60 -14.15
N ASN A 94 8.59 3.35 -14.49
CA ASN A 94 9.81 2.98 -15.20
C ASN A 94 9.91 3.60 -16.61
N ILE A 95 8.77 3.81 -17.27
CA ILE A 95 8.67 4.42 -18.60
C ILE A 95 8.48 5.95 -18.47
N GLY A 96 7.99 6.41 -17.32
CA GLY A 96 7.59 7.80 -17.07
C GLY A 96 6.43 8.20 -17.98
N CYS A 97 5.32 7.47 -17.94
CA CYS A 97 4.18 7.69 -18.84
C CYS A 97 2.86 7.25 -18.21
N TYR A 98 1.80 8.02 -18.45
CA TYR A 98 0.43 7.57 -18.28
C TYR A 98 -0.09 6.98 -19.60
N GLN A 99 -0.89 5.91 -19.51
CA GLN A 99 -1.61 5.27 -20.61
C GLN A 99 -3.11 5.31 -20.24
N CYS A 100 -3.89 6.09 -20.97
CA CYS A 100 -5.30 6.31 -20.70
C CYS A 100 -6.14 5.59 -21.75
N TYR A 101 -7.07 4.77 -21.29
CA TYR A 101 -8.02 4.02 -22.11
C TYR A 101 -9.40 4.64 -21.91
N LEU A 102 -9.99 5.19 -22.97
CA LEU A 102 -11.26 5.89 -22.93
C LEU A 102 -12.31 5.06 -23.69
N PHE A 103 -13.31 4.55 -22.98
CA PHE A 103 -14.33 3.66 -23.51
C PHE A 103 -15.45 4.46 -24.18
N LEU A 104 -15.81 4.10 -25.41
CA LEU A 104 -16.83 4.78 -26.21
C LEU A 104 -18.12 3.95 -26.28
N ASP A 105 -19.30 4.59 -26.31
CA ASP A 105 -20.60 3.87 -26.47
C ASP A 105 -20.84 3.30 -27.89
N ARG A 106 -19.81 3.28 -28.75
CA ARG A 106 -19.90 2.85 -30.16
C ARG A 106 -20.42 1.41 -30.31
N HIS A 107 -20.23 0.55 -29.30
CA HIS A 107 -20.64 -0.86 -29.34
C HIS A 107 -22.15 -1.15 -29.19
N LYS A 108 -23.03 -0.14 -29.05
CA LYS A 108 -24.49 -0.36 -28.98
C LYS A 108 -25.28 -0.05 -30.25
N GLN A 109 -24.70 0.62 -31.25
CA GLN A 109 -25.42 0.96 -32.49
C GLN A 109 -24.92 0.13 -33.68
N LEU A 110 -25.16 -1.19 -33.63
CA LEU A 110 -25.12 -2.02 -34.84
C LEU A 110 -26.16 -1.49 -35.85
N GLY A 111 -25.70 -0.87 -36.93
CA GLY A 111 -26.55 -0.53 -38.09
C GLY A 111 -26.85 0.95 -38.36
N LYS A 112 -26.08 1.90 -37.83
CA LYS A 112 -26.00 3.26 -38.41
C LYS A 112 -24.63 3.50 -39.03
N GLU A 113 -24.63 4.26 -40.12
CA GLU A 113 -23.44 4.53 -40.94
C GLU A 113 -22.32 5.16 -40.10
N GLU A 114 -21.08 4.72 -40.35
CA GLU A 114 -19.90 5.16 -39.62
C GLU A 114 -19.55 6.61 -39.97
N GLU A 115 -20.09 7.57 -39.21
CA GLU A 115 -19.50 8.90 -39.12
C GLU A 115 -18.10 8.78 -38.51
N THR A 116 -17.09 8.81 -39.39
CA THR A 116 -15.67 8.74 -39.07
C THR A 116 -15.25 10.01 -38.31
N PHE A 117 -15.40 9.95 -36.99
CA PHE A 117 -14.98 11.04 -36.10
C PHE A 117 -13.48 11.30 -36.24
N ASP A 118 -13.13 12.53 -36.61
CA ASP A 118 -11.75 12.95 -36.81
C ASP A 118 -11.05 13.21 -35.48
N VAL A 119 -10.33 12.18 -35.01
CA VAL A 119 -9.52 12.20 -33.78
C VAL A 119 -8.40 13.25 -33.82
N ALA A 120 -7.96 13.72 -35.01
CA ALA A 120 -6.94 14.78 -35.11
C ALA A 120 -7.44 16.16 -34.63
N LYS A 121 -8.76 16.33 -34.44
CA LYS A 121 -9.36 17.53 -33.85
C LYS A 121 -9.38 17.53 -32.31
N LEU A 122 -8.97 16.43 -31.68
CA LEU A 122 -8.81 16.35 -30.24
C LEU A 122 -7.44 16.88 -29.81
N HIS A 123 -7.42 17.66 -28.73
CA HIS A 123 -6.23 18.24 -28.16
C HIS A 123 -6.15 17.98 -26.66
N VAL A 124 -4.96 17.54 -26.22
CA VAL A 124 -4.62 17.42 -24.81
C VAL A 124 -4.25 18.79 -24.26
N HIS A 125 -4.92 19.21 -23.18
CA HIS A 125 -4.59 20.39 -22.42
C HIS A 125 -4.25 20.01 -20.98
N VAL A 126 -3.23 20.65 -20.40
CA VAL A 126 -2.68 20.27 -19.09
C VAL A 126 -2.56 21.51 -18.22
N GLU A 127 -3.23 21.45 -17.08
CA GLU A 127 -3.35 22.48 -16.06
C GLU A 127 -3.13 21.77 -14.72
N PHE A 128 -1.86 21.47 -14.40
CA PHE A 128 -1.49 20.56 -13.31
C PHE A 128 -2.18 20.93 -11.98
N PRO A 129 -2.83 19.97 -11.27
CA PRO A 129 -2.76 18.52 -11.47
C PRO A 129 -3.74 17.95 -12.51
N ARG A 130 -4.49 18.75 -13.26
CA ARG A 130 -5.57 18.28 -14.15
C ARG A 130 -5.13 18.16 -15.62
N VAL A 131 -5.52 17.07 -16.27
CA VAL A 131 -5.44 16.89 -17.74
C VAL A 131 -6.85 16.92 -18.30
N LYS A 132 -7.05 17.61 -19.42
CA LYS A 132 -8.32 17.73 -20.15
C LYS A 132 -8.10 17.33 -21.60
N LEU A 133 -8.95 16.45 -22.13
CA LEU A 133 -9.05 16.17 -23.55
C LEU A 133 -10.16 17.05 -24.13
N THR A 134 -9.83 17.85 -25.12
CA THR A 134 -10.71 18.89 -25.67
C THR A 134 -10.95 18.68 -27.16
N TYR A 135 -12.19 18.87 -27.61
CA TYR A 135 -12.58 18.84 -29.01
C TYR A 135 -12.83 20.26 -29.52
N LYS A 136 -12.42 20.55 -30.75
CA LYS A 136 -12.76 21.80 -31.45
C LYS A 136 -13.69 21.51 -32.61
N SER A 137 -14.98 21.81 -32.42
CA SER A 137 -15.95 21.73 -33.50
C SER A 137 -15.72 22.86 -34.52
N GLN A 138 -15.70 22.52 -35.80
CA GLN A 138 -15.72 23.49 -36.90
C GLN A 138 -17.14 23.62 -37.47
N SER A 139 -18.09 24.04 -36.65
CA SER A 139 -19.36 24.59 -37.15
C SER A 139 -19.09 25.97 -37.76
N GLY A 140 -19.49 26.15 -39.03
CA GLY A 140 -19.02 27.27 -39.85
C GLY A 140 -19.61 28.64 -39.50
N GLY A 141 -18.77 29.68 -39.56
CA GLY A 141 -19.17 31.09 -39.48
C GLY A 141 -18.16 31.96 -38.73
N GLU A 142 -17.64 33.02 -39.37
CA GLU A 142 -16.55 33.90 -38.89
C GLU A 142 -16.86 34.76 -37.63
N ARG A 143 -17.83 34.38 -36.77
CA ARG A 143 -18.17 35.14 -35.55
C ARG A 143 -18.38 34.33 -34.27
N CYS A 144 -18.32 33.00 -34.32
CA CYS A 144 -18.29 32.20 -33.10
C CYS A 144 -16.84 31.84 -32.77
N LYS A 145 -16.37 32.18 -31.55
CA LYS A 145 -15.18 31.51 -31.00
C LYS A 145 -15.52 30.03 -30.97
N GLY A 146 -14.77 29.19 -31.69
CA GLY A 146 -15.09 27.77 -31.78
C GLY A 146 -15.21 27.14 -30.39
N ASP A 147 -16.36 26.56 -30.09
CA ASP A 147 -16.62 25.96 -28.79
C ASP A 147 -15.63 24.82 -28.54
N VAL A 148 -14.88 24.97 -27.45
CA VAL A 148 -13.90 23.98 -27.00
C VAL A 148 -14.59 23.09 -25.99
N GLU A 149 -15.15 21.98 -26.47
CA GLU A 149 -15.84 21.00 -25.63
C GLU A 149 -14.83 20.14 -24.87
N VAL A 150 -14.98 19.99 -23.56
CA VAL A 150 -14.15 19.08 -22.75
C VAL A 150 -14.79 17.69 -22.79
N VAL A 151 -14.20 16.79 -23.58
CA VAL A 151 -14.73 15.43 -23.80
C VAL A 151 -14.33 14.49 -22.67
N TRP A 152 -13.17 14.72 -22.04
CA TRP A 152 -12.69 13.95 -20.89
C TRP A 152 -11.72 14.75 -20.02
N TRP A 153 -11.55 14.37 -18.75
CA TRP A 153 -10.49 14.87 -17.89
C TRP A 153 -10.08 13.84 -16.83
N THR A 154 -8.88 14.00 -16.28
CA THR A 154 -8.40 13.27 -15.10
C THR A 154 -7.43 14.14 -14.31
N GLU A 155 -6.96 13.64 -13.16
CA GLU A 155 -5.86 14.25 -12.40
C GLU A 155 -4.63 13.34 -12.41
N ILE A 156 -3.46 13.95 -12.56
CA ILE A 156 -2.14 13.34 -12.65
C ILE A 156 -1.27 13.78 -11.46
N GLU A 157 -0.44 12.86 -10.98
CA GLU A 157 0.49 13.11 -9.87
C GLU A 157 1.83 13.71 -10.33
N ARG A 158 2.15 13.59 -11.63
CA ARG A 158 3.39 14.06 -12.26
C ARG A 158 3.08 14.84 -13.53
N ASN A 159 3.79 15.93 -13.76
CA ASN A 159 3.55 16.80 -14.92
C ASN A 159 3.95 16.12 -16.24
N VAL A 160 3.18 16.34 -17.30
CA VAL A 160 3.35 15.68 -18.61
C VAL A 160 3.85 16.64 -19.69
N ASP A 161 4.50 16.07 -20.69
CA ASP A 161 4.95 16.77 -21.88
C ASP A 161 3.85 16.69 -22.95
N VAL A 162 3.10 17.79 -23.08
CA VAL A 162 2.01 17.92 -24.05
C VAL A 162 2.49 17.73 -25.49
N SER A 163 3.75 18.06 -25.80
CA SER A 163 4.30 17.92 -27.15
C SER A 163 4.56 16.47 -27.56
N LEU A 164 4.67 15.57 -26.58
CA LEU A 164 4.91 14.12 -26.78
C LEU A 164 3.64 13.29 -26.54
N CYS A 165 2.51 13.92 -26.24
CA CYS A 165 1.24 13.22 -26.06
C CYS A 165 0.71 12.73 -27.41
N SER A 166 0.27 11.46 -27.46
CA SER A 166 -0.31 10.85 -28.67
C SER A 166 -1.68 10.27 -28.37
N LEU A 167 -2.58 10.38 -29.35
CA LEU A 167 -3.95 9.87 -29.27
C LEU A 167 -4.22 9.00 -30.50
N GLU A 168 -4.71 7.79 -30.28
CA GLU A 168 -4.97 6.79 -31.30
C GLU A 168 -6.41 6.30 -31.19
N ASP A 169 -7.17 6.28 -32.29
CA ASP A 169 -8.45 5.56 -32.36
C ASP A 169 -8.16 4.05 -32.44
N LYS A 170 -8.77 3.26 -31.56
CA LYS A 170 -8.77 1.80 -31.59
C LYS A 170 -10.21 1.33 -31.72
N GLU A 171 -10.39 0.11 -32.22
CA GLU A 171 -11.71 -0.46 -32.54
C GLU A 171 -12.72 -0.38 -31.38
N ASP A 172 -12.26 -0.51 -30.13
CA ASP A 172 -13.09 -0.53 -28.92
C ASP A 172 -12.82 0.60 -27.89
N HIS A 173 -11.83 1.48 -28.13
CA HIS A 173 -11.46 2.57 -27.21
C HIS A 173 -10.60 3.65 -27.89
N TRP A 174 -10.52 4.85 -27.30
CA TRP A 174 -9.40 5.76 -27.59
C TRP A 174 -8.23 5.47 -26.66
N TYR A 175 -7.03 5.36 -27.24
CA TYR A 175 -5.77 5.20 -26.52
C TYR A 175 -5.02 6.52 -26.47
N LEU A 176 -4.90 7.10 -25.28
CA LEU A 176 -4.22 8.37 -25.03
C LEU A 176 -2.96 8.16 -24.19
N ARG A 177 -1.81 8.49 -24.76
CA ARG A 177 -0.49 8.37 -24.11
C ARG A 177 -0.01 9.73 -23.64
N LEU A 178 0.32 9.86 -22.36
CA LEU A 178 0.81 11.11 -21.74
C LEU A 178 2.21 10.90 -21.12
N PRO A 179 3.31 11.19 -21.84
CA PRO A 179 4.66 11.06 -21.30
C PRO A 179 4.96 12.12 -20.23
N ILE A 180 5.66 11.74 -19.16
CA ILE A 180 6.10 12.65 -18.10
C ILE A 180 7.30 13.48 -18.55
N ARG A 181 7.32 14.75 -18.14
CA ARG A 181 8.44 15.67 -18.42
C ARG A 181 9.74 15.11 -17.84
N PRO A 182 10.88 15.16 -18.56
CA PRO A 182 12.16 14.63 -18.07
C PRO A 182 12.58 15.14 -16.68
N SER A 183 12.19 16.37 -16.31
CA SER A 183 12.41 16.98 -14.98
C SER A 183 11.62 16.34 -13.84
N ASP A 184 10.45 15.78 -14.13
CA ASP A 184 9.52 15.19 -13.16
C ASP A 184 9.62 13.65 -13.13
N LYS A 185 10.52 13.08 -13.93
CA LYS A 185 10.90 11.67 -13.81
C LYS A 185 11.67 11.47 -12.53
N GLN A 186 11.20 10.54 -11.70
CA GLN A 186 11.92 10.11 -10.53
C GLN A 186 13.27 9.51 -10.98
N PRO A 187 14.42 9.87 -10.36
CA PRO A 187 15.61 9.07 -10.55
C PRO A 187 15.30 7.63 -10.11
N LEU A 188 15.84 6.65 -10.83
CA LEU A 188 15.74 5.24 -10.49
C LEU A 188 16.58 4.94 -9.22
N GLY A 189 16.09 5.42 -8.08
CA GLY A 189 16.45 4.83 -6.79
C GLY A 189 15.98 3.37 -6.80
N GLY A 190 16.81 2.47 -6.25
CA GLY A 190 16.58 1.03 -6.34
C GLY A 190 15.15 0.62 -6.01
N PHE A 191 14.61 -0.36 -6.75
CA PHE A 191 13.18 -0.69 -6.83
C PHE A 191 12.53 -1.07 -5.47
N SER A 192 13.33 -1.29 -4.44
CA SER A 192 12.95 -1.49 -3.03
C SER A 192 12.32 -0.24 -2.36
N SER A 193 11.12 0.15 -2.81
CA SER A 193 10.18 1.00 -2.05
C SER A 193 9.05 0.21 -1.38
N PHE A 194 8.95 -1.09 -1.66
CA PHE A 194 8.00 -2.04 -1.02
C PHE A 194 8.53 -2.63 0.30
N THR A 195 9.82 -2.42 0.58
CA THR A 195 10.60 -3.12 1.61
C THR A 195 11.03 -2.22 2.78
N GLN A 196 10.83 -0.90 2.64
CA GLN A 196 11.24 0.07 3.68
C GLN A 196 10.33 -0.03 4.91
N VAL A 197 10.90 -0.58 6.00
CA VAL A 197 10.29 -0.58 7.33
C VAL A 197 9.98 0.86 7.75
N SER A 198 8.71 1.15 8.00
CA SER A 198 8.27 2.51 8.34
C SER A 198 8.73 2.95 9.72
N SER A 199 8.87 4.26 9.94
CA SER A 199 9.17 4.83 11.26
C SER A 199 8.10 4.52 12.31
N THR A 200 6.86 4.28 11.86
CA THR A 200 5.71 3.80 12.65
C THR A 200 5.92 2.37 13.15
N GLU A 201 6.40 1.47 12.29
CA GLU A 201 6.74 0.10 12.69
C GLU A 201 7.88 0.04 13.70
N LEU A 202 8.82 0.99 13.69
CA LEU A 202 9.94 1.00 14.64
C LEU A 202 9.58 1.53 16.04
N GLN A 203 8.30 1.77 16.36
CA GLN A 203 7.85 2.21 17.68
C GLN A 203 7.40 1.04 18.57
N PRO A 204 7.87 0.91 19.84
CA PRO A 204 7.38 -0.11 20.77
C PRO A 204 5.86 -0.06 21.01
N ASP A 205 5.28 1.14 21.07
CA ASP A 205 3.84 1.34 21.26
C ASP A 205 3.01 0.78 20.08
N SER A 206 3.60 0.51 18.91
CA SER A 206 2.94 -0.11 17.75
C SER A 206 2.66 -1.61 17.90
N TYR A 207 3.25 -2.26 18.90
CA TYR A 207 3.04 -3.68 19.24
C TYR A 207 2.32 -3.87 20.58
N ALA A 208 1.56 -2.85 21.01
CA ALA A 208 0.82 -2.90 22.27
C ALA A 208 -0.23 -4.02 22.29
N SER A 209 -0.87 -4.28 21.16
CA SER A 209 -1.63 -5.51 20.91
C SER A 209 -1.34 -6.04 19.52
N VAL A 210 -1.06 -7.34 19.42
CA VAL A 210 -0.96 -8.04 18.14
C VAL A 210 -1.95 -9.18 18.12
N CYS A 211 -2.76 -9.27 17.07
CA CYS A 211 -3.82 -10.26 16.93
C CYS A 211 -3.70 -11.03 15.61
N CYS A 212 -4.23 -12.25 15.56
CA CYS A 212 -4.45 -12.97 14.29
C CYS A 212 -5.39 -12.16 13.38
N ARG A 213 -5.06 -12.02 12.09
CA ARG A 213 -5.88 -11.21 11.17
C ARG A 213 -7.23 -11.85 10.83
N GLY A 214 -7.32 -13.19 10.81
CA GLY A 214 -8.54 -13.91 10.46
C GLY A 214 -9.62 -13.89 11.54
N CYS A 215 -9.24 -14.04 12.81
CA CYS A 215 -10.19 -14.14 13.92
C CYS A 215 -10.07 -13.02 14.99
N ASN A 216 -9.07 -12.13 14.87
CA ASN A 216 -8.71 -11.12 15.87
C ASN A 216 -8.36 -11.66 17.28
N ALA A 217 -8.14 -12.98 17.43
CA ALA A 217 -7.62 -13.54 18.68
C ALA A 217 -6.24 -12.96 19.01
N GLN A 218 -6.03 -12.61 20.27
CA GLN A 218 -4.83 -11.92 20.73
C GLN A 218 -3.62 -12.86 20.80
N LEU A 219 -2.53 -12.46 20.16
CA LEU A 219 -1.24 -13.16 20.15
C LEU A 219 -0.24 -12.49 21.11
N LEU A 220 -0.25 -11.15 21.18
CA LEU A 220 0.57 -10.32 22.07
C LEU A 220 -0.29 -9.22 22.72
N GLY A 221 0.11 -8.75 23.92
CA GLY A 221 -0.51 -7.60 24.59
C GLY A 221 -1.30 -7.92 25.87
N GLY A 222 -0.90 -8.94 26.63
CA GLY A 222 -1.44 -9.19 27.97
C GLY A 222 -0.86 -8.25 29.04
N THR A 223 -1.44 -8.26 30.25
CA THR A 223 -1.07 -7.36 31.37
C THR A 223 0.39 -7.46 31.87
N CYS A 224 1.18 -8.41 31.36
CA CYS A 224 2.55 -8.69 31.82
C CYS A 224 3.65 -8.56 30.74
N THR A 225 3.31 -8.37 29.46
CA THR A 225 4.28 -8.40 28.33
C THR A 225 4.22 -7.13 27.47
N ARG A 226 4.79 -6.02 27.97
CA ARG A 226 5.06 -4.83 27.16
C ARG A 226 6.37 -4.99 26.38
N ILE A 227 6.35 -4.69 25.08
CA ILE A 227 7.55 -4.55 24.25
C ILE A 227 8.37 -3.35 24.72
N GLU A 228 9.66 -3.56 24.98
CA GLU A 228 10.60 -2.53 25.43
C GLU A 228 11.36 -1.89 24.27
N LYS A 229 11.65 -2.65 23.21
CA LYS A 229 12.48 -2.19 22.09
C LYS A 229 12.02 -2.78 20.76
N VAL A 230 12.04 -1.96 19.73
CA VAL A 230 11.87 -2.40 18.33
C VAL A 230 13.10 -1.97 17.55
N LEU A 231 13.56 -2.83 16.65
CA LEU A 231 14.72 -2.60 15.79
C LEU A 231 14.43 -3.11 14.38
N PRO A 232 14.97 -2.50 13.33
CA PRO A 232 15.00 -3.14 12.02
C PRO A 232 15.84 -4.43 12.12
N LEU A 233 15.43 -5.47 11.41
CA LEU A 233 16.27 -6.65 11.22
C LEU A 233 17.39 -6.28 10.25
N PRO A 234 18.67 -6.60 10.54
CA PRO A 234 19.74 -6.53 9.55
C PRO A 234 19.38 -7.39 8.32
N SER A 235 19.81 -6.98 7.13
CA SER A 235 19.67 -7.82 5.93
C SER A 235 20.38 -9.15 6.15
N ALA A 236 19.80 -10.27 5.69
CA ALA A 236 20.45 -11.59 5.80
C ALA A 236 21.85 -11.58 5.18
N ASN A 237 22.01 -10.85 4.07
CA ASN A 237 23.25 -10.66 3.32
C ASN A 237 24.28 -9.75 4.03
N TRP A 238 24.11 -9.42 5.32
CA TRP A 238 25.11 -8.65 6.07
C TRP A 238 26.47 -9.36 6.15
N MET A 239 26.48 -10.70 6.11
CA MET A 239 27.71 -11.50 6.03
C MET A 239 28.40 -11.37 4.67
N ASP A 240 27.66 -11.30 3.56
CA ASP A 240 28.24 -11.04 2.24
C ASP A 240 28.77 -9.60 2.15
N MET A 241 28.02 -8.64 2.71
CA MET A 241 28.44 -7.24 2.79
C MET A 241 29.69 -7.05 3.66
N PHE A 242 29.91 -7.89 4.67
CA PHE A 242 31.12 -7.88 5.51
C PHE A 242 32.39 -8.14 4.67
N ASP A 243 32.36 -9.07 3.72
CA ASP A 243 33.51 -9.34 2.83
C ASP A 243 33.76 -8.17 1.85
N PHE A 244 32.72 -7.48 1.39
CA PHE A 244 32.85 -6.29 0.54
C PHE A 244 33.39 -5.05 1.24
N TRP A 245 33.25 -4.94 2.57
CA TRP A 245 33.66 -3.73 3.31
C TRP A 245 35.17 -3.65 3.57
N GLY A 246 35.95 -4.69 3.25
CA GLY A 246 37.42 -4.65 3.25
C GLY A 246 38.05 -4.32 4.61
N ALA A 247 37.31 -4.50 5.70
CA ALA A 247 37.79 -4.24 7.05
C ALA A 247 38.89 -5.25 7.43
N GLY A 248 39.96 -4.76 8.03
CA GLY A 248 41.12 -5.60 8.38
C GLY A 248 40.75 -6.77 9.29
N ILE A 249 41.50 -7.88 9.18
CA ILE A 249 41.38 -9.06 10.04
C ILE A 249 41.36 -8.60 11.51
N GLY A 250 40.31 -8.99 12.24
CA GLY A 250 40.07 -8.59 13.63
C GLY A 250 39.03 -7.49 13.86
N ALA A 251 38.70 -6.67 12.84
CA ALA A 251 37.85 -5.47 13.03
C ALA A 251 36.44 -5.74 13.58
N PHE A 252 35.92 -6.95 13.38
CA PHE A 252 34.56 -7.35 13.78
C PHE A 252 34.50 -8.70 14.51
N GLU A 253 35.60 -9.16 15.14
CA GLU A 253 35.61 -10.41 15.94
C GLU A 253 34.65 -10.39 17.14
N HIS A 254 34.15 -9.20 17.52
CA HIS A 254 33.16 -9.02 18.58
C HIS A 254 31.70 -8.99 18.08
N ILE A 255 31.47 -9.04 16.77
CA ILE A 255 30.12 -9.21 16.21
C ILE A 255 29.80 -10.71 16.21
N PRO A 256 28.70 -11.14 16.86
CA PRO A 256 28.28 -12.54 16.81
C PRO A 256 28.11 -13.01 15.36
N ARG A 257 28.69 -14.17 15.05
CA ARG A 257 28.55 -14.82 13.74
C ARG A 257 27.40 -15.83 13.70
N ASP A 258 26.67 -15.93 14.80
CA ASP A 258 25.52 -16.81 14.95
C ASP A 258 24.25 -16.15 14.37
N ASP A 259 23.27 -16.96 14.01
CA ASP A 259 22.00 -16.49 13.45
C ASP A 259 21.25 -15.51 14.38
N ILE A 260 20.45 -14.61 13.80
CA ILE A 260 19.80 -13.53 14.54
C ILE A 260 18.58 -14.06 15.31
N GLN A 261 18.79 -14.30 16.61
CA GLN A 261 17.80 -14.87 17.53
C GLN A 261 16.83 -13.81 18.07
N ALA A 262 15.59 -14.22 18.36
CA ALA A 262 14.65 -13.33 19.04
C ALA A 262 15.04 -13.11 20.51
N GLN A 263 14.67 -11.95 21.05
CA GLN A 263 14.95 -11.58 22.44
C GLN A 263 13.68 -11.10 23.15
N LYS A 264 13.52 -11.49 24.41
CA LYS A 264 12.35 -11.14 25.22
C LYS A 264 12.07 -9.64 25.22
N ARG A 265 10.81 -9.26 25.02
CA ARG A 265 10.30 -7.89 24.91
C ARG A 265 10.94 -7.08 23.79
N ARG A 266 11.52 -7.74 22.78
CA ARG A 266 12.09 -7.09 21.59
C ARG A 266 11.45 -7.61 20.32
N VAL A 267 11.16 -6.69 19.40
CA VAL A 267 10.71 -7.00 18.05
C VAL A 267 11.81 -6.64 17.07
N LEU A 268 12.21 -7.60 16.23
CA LEU A 268 13.07 -7.31 15.08
C LEU A 268 12.19 -7.28 13.83
N VAL A 269 12.19 -6.16 13.12
CA VAL A 269 11.28 -5.91 12.00
C VAL A 269 12.00 -6.16 10.69
N GLY A 270 11.73 -7.31 10.08
CA GLY A 270 12.11 -7.58 8.69
C GLY A 270 11.11 -6.93 7.72
N GLU A 271 11.25 -7.22 6.44
CA GLU A 271 10.42 -6.60 5.39
C GLU A 271 8.98 -7.13 5.42
N SER A 272 8.82 -8.45 5.32
CA SER A 272 7.53 -9.15 5.25
C SER A 272 7.09 -9.80 6.59
N TYR A 273 7.97 -9.80 7.60
CA TYR A 273 7.77 -10.47 8.89
C TYR A 273 8.35 -9.68 10.06
N VAL A 274 8.00 -10.10 11.28
CA VAL A 274 8.63 -9.68 12.53
C VAL A 274 9.12 -10.89 13.32
N LEU A 275 10.30 -10.79 13.93
CA LEU A 275 10.84 -11.78 14.86
C LEU A 275 10.55 -11.37 16.31
N LEU A 276 10.06 -12.33 17.08
CA LEU A 276 9.52 -12.19 18.43
C LEU A 276 9.93 -13.40 19.28
N HIS A 277 10.11 -13.19 20.58
CA HIS A 277 10.46 -14.28 21.49
C HIS A 277 9.19 -15.01 21.95
N ALA A 278 9.19 -16.35 21.98
CA ALA A 278 8.00 -17.15 22.31
C ALA A 278 7.35 -16.78 23.66
N SER A 279 8.16 -16.50 24.69
CA SER A 279 7.65 -16.04 26.00
C SER A 279 6.92 -14.68 26.02
N ASP A 280 6.95 -13.90 24.93
CA ASP A 280 6.21 -12.62 24.86
C ASP A 280 4.73 -12.85 24.47
N PHE A 281 4.43 -14.02 23.90
CA PHE A 281 3.08 -14.43 23.47
C PHE A 281 2.15 -14.66 24.64
N VAL A 282 0.86 -14.44 24.40
CA VAL A 282 -0.21 -14.90 25.28
C VAL A 282 -0.17 -16.44 25.31
N ALA A 283 -0.21 -17.01 26.51
CA ALA A 283 -0.17 -18.46 26.69
C ALA A 283 -1.27 -19.15 25.87
N GLU A 284 -0.90 -20.24 25.18
CA GLU A 284 -1.79 -21.04 24.32
C GLU A 284 -2.42 -20.28 23.13
N ALA A 285 -2.02 -19.04 22.82
CA ALA A 285 -2.56 -18.29 21.67
C ALA A 285 -2.18 -18.85 20.30
N THR A 286 -1.12 -19.67 20.24
CA THR A 286 -0.58 -20.27 19.02
C THR A 286 -0.26 -21.74 19.20
N MET A 287 -0.52 -22.54 18.16
CA MET A 287 -0.12 -23.95 18.08
C MET A 287 0.98 -24.10 17.04
N VAL A 288 1.98 -24.94 17.34
CA VAL A 288 3.00 -25.35 16.34
C VAL A 288 2.47 -26.58 15.63
N ASP A 289 2.22 -26.45 14.33
CA ASP A 289 1.89 -27.61 13.52
C ASP A 289 3.19 -28.36 13.17
N ARG A 290 3.29 -29.61 13.65
CA ARG A 290 4.44 -30.49 13.40
C ARG A 290 4.13 -31.58 12.37
N GLU A 291 2.89 -31.68 11.92
CA GLU A 291 2.47 -32.64 10.89
C GLU A 291 2.60 -32.00 9.50
N ASP A 292 2.29 -30.70 9.38
CA ASP A 292 2.63 -29.87 8.21
C ASP A 292 4.05 -29.28 8.31
N ALA A 293 5.08 -30.09 8.04
CA ALA A 293 6.39 -29.52 7.67
C ALA A 293 6.24 -28.77 6.34
N ALA A 294 6.11 -27.44 6.39
CA ALA A 294 5.71 -26.64 5.23
C ALA A 294 6.78 -26.61 4.14
N VAL A 295 6.63 -27.48 3.15
CA VAL A 295 7.35 -27.41 1.87
C VAL A 295 6.90 -26.16 1.11
N ALA A 296 7.69 -25.09 1.20
CA ALA A 296 7.68 -23.99 0.27
C ALA A 296 8.98 -24.09 -0.55
N PRO A 297 8.94 -24.47 -1.85
CA PRO A 297 10.16 -24.64 -2.63
C PRO A 297 10.74 -23.26 -3.00
N GLY A 298 11.98 -22.99 -2.58
CA GLY A 298 12.66 -21.74 -2.94
C GLY A 298 14.12 -21.68 -2.52
N ASP A 299 14.99 -22.26 -3.37
CA ASP A 299 16.47 -22.20 -3.47
C ASP A 299 17.36 -22.35 -2.22
N ASP A 300 16.87 -22.11 -0.99
CA ASP A 300 17.57 -22.38 0.28
C ASP A 300 17.00 -23.61 1.00
N ALA A 301 17.45 -24.78 0.54
CA ALA A 301 17.17 -26.09 1.17
C ALA A 301 17.71 -26.25 2.62
N LYS A 302 18.20 -25.14 3.21
CA LYS A 302 18.65 -24.95 4.60
C LYS A 302 17.59 -24.20 5.41
N GLU A 303 17.15 -22.99 4.98
CA GLU A 303 16.02 -22.28 5.62
C GLU A 303 14.76 -23.16 5.67
N GLU A 304 14.46 -23.92 4.60
CA GLU A 304 13.29 -24.81 4.51
C GLU A 304 13.22 -25.89 5.62
N ARG A 305 14.33 -26.21 6.30
CA ARG A 305 14.38 -27.20 7.40
C ARG A 305 14.41 -26.58 8.79
N GLU A 306 14.68 -25.28 8.86
CA GLU A 306 14.91 -24.56 10.11
C GLU A 306 13.62 -23.96 10.68
N TRP A 307 12.48 -24.05 9.99
CA TRP A 307 11.22 -23.43 10.38
C TRP A 307 10.00 -24.36 10.24
N VAL A 308 9.12 -24.37 11.26
CA VAL A 308 7.84 -25.09 11.27
C VAL A 308 6.64 -24.13 11.37
N PRO A 309 5.47 -24.43 10.78
CA PRO A 309 4.32 -23.53 10.83
C PRO A 309 3.79 -23.25 12.22
N LEU A 310 3.42 -21.99 12.43
CA LEU A 310 2.73 -21.51 13.61
C LEU A 310 1.31 -21.06 13.22
N THR A 311 0.31 -21.69 13.83
CA THR A 311 -1.12 -21.39 13.61
C THR A 311 -1.72 -20.71 14.84
N CYS A 312 -2.79 -19.94 14.65
CA CYS A 312 -3.56 -19.37 15.75
C CYS A 312 -4.41 -20.46 16.41
N ALA A 313 -4.34 -20.59 17.74
CA ALA A 313 -5.09 -21.62 18.46
C ALA A 313 -6.62 -21.47 18.36
N ALA A 314 -7.12 -20.25 18.09
CA ALA A 314 -8.55 -19.96 18.05
C ALA A 314 -9.23 -20.27 16.69
N CYS A 315 -8.50 -20.28 15.58
CA CYS A 315 -9.06 -20.51 14.24
C CYS A 315 -8.24 -21.46 13.35
N SER A 316 -7.12 -21.98 13.84
CA SER A 316 -6.14 -22.82 13.11
C SER A 316 -5.52 -22.18 11.87
N GLU A 317 -5.75 -20.89 11.62
CA GLU A 317 -5.13 -20.17 10.50
C GLU A 317 -3.65 -19.88 10.77
N ARG A 318 -2.81 -19.98 9.73
CA ARG A 318 -1.37 -19.70 9.85
C ARG A 318 -1.16 -18.23 10.21
N VAL A 319 -0.26 -17.97 11.16
CA VAL A 319 0.15 -16.61 11.58
C VAL A 319 1.65 -16.36 11.41
N GLY A 320 2.44 -17.42 11.32
CA GLY A 320 3.90 -17.34 11.23
C GLY A 320 4.57 -18.70 11.14
N LEU A 321 5.84 -18.70 11.54
CA LEU A 321 6.72 -19.86 11.66
C LEU A 321 7.44 -19.82 13.02
N SER A 322 7.79 -20.98 13.57
CA SER A 322 8.70 -21.13 14.73
C SER A 322 9.99 -21.78 14.25
N ASN A 323 11.14 -21.35 14.76
CA ASN A 323 12.41 -21.99 14.42
C ASN A 323 12.49 -23.39 15.07
N VAL A 324 13.11 -24.35 14.38
CA VAL A 324 13.21 -25.77 14.77
C VAL A 324 14.32 -26.01 15.78
N GLU A 325 15.49 -25.39 15.58
CA GLU A 325 16.62 -25.50 16.50
C GLU A 325 16.41 -24.62 17.74
N GLN A 326 15.70 -23.50 17.58
CA GLN A 326 15.43 -22.52 18.63
C GLN A 326 13.93 -22.17 18.72
N PRO A 327 13.10 -23.00 19.37
CA PRO A 327 11.66 -22.77 19.49
C PRO A 327 11.26 -21.44 20.18
N ASP A 328 12.19 -20.80 20.90
CA ASP A 328 11.99 -19.46 21.45
C ASP A 328 11.99 -18.35 20.38
N THR A 329 12.46 -18.60 19.16
CA THR A 329 12.48 -17.64 18.05
C THR A 329 11.29 -17.86 17.10
N ILE A 330 10.34 -16.91 17.11
CA ILE A 330 9.12 -16.96 16.29
C ILE A 330 9.13 -15.84 15.23
N ARG A 331 8.79 -16.19 13.99
CA ARG A 331 8.67 -15.31 12.82
C ARG A 331 7.19 -15.14 12.48
N LEU A 332 6.55 -14.03 12.87
CA LEU A 332 5.17 -13.72 12.47
C LEU A 332 5.13 -12.97 11.14
N HIS A 333 4.26 -13.36 10.22
CA HIS A 333 4.13 -12.69 8.93
C HIS A 333 3.18 -11.49 9.02
N LYS A 334 3.63 -10.30 8.58
CA LYS A 334 2.87 -9.04 8.71
C LYS A 334 1.49 -9.10 8.07
N HIS A 335 1.31 -9.83 6.97
CA HIS A 335 0.01 -9.97 6.31
C HIS A 335 -1.01 -10.82 7.08
N LEU A 336 -0.58 -11.71 7.98
CA LEU A 336 -1.43 -12.66 8.71
C LEU A 336 -1.81 -12.16 10.12
N ILE A 337 -1.31 -10.98 10.51
CA ILE A 337 -1.50 -10.39 11.83
C ILE A 337 -1.97 -8.93 11.72
N ASN A 338 -2.64 -8.45 12.76
CA ASN A 338 -2.94 -7.04 12.96
C ASN A 338 -2.10 -6.54 14.14
N ALA A 339 -1.38 -5.43 14.00
CA ALA A 339 -0.64 -4.80 15.09
C ALA A 339 -1.24 -3.42 15.38
N ARG A 340 -1.77 -3.24 16.59
CA ARG A 340 -2.50 -2.03 17.01
C ARG A 340 -1.73 -1.27 18.06
N ARG A 341 -1.79 0.05 17.95
CA ARG A 341 -1.19 0.99 18.92
C ARG A 341 -2.01 1.08 20.20
N HIS A 342 -1.32 1.32 21.32
CA HIS A 342 -2.00 1.72 22.54
C HIS A 342 -2.53 3.15 22.37
N LEU A 343 -3.86 3.30 22.36
CA LEU A 343 -4.51 4.60 22.30
C LEU A 343 -4.05 5.49 23.47
N LYS A 344 -3.69 6.75 23.18
CA LYS A 344 -3.34 7.74 24.22
C LYS A 344 -4.51 8.66 24.53
N SER A 345 -5.52 8.70 23.65
CA SER A 345 -6.82 9.33 23.89
C SER A 345 -7.97 8.43 23.42
N ALA A 346 -9.18 8.64 23.95
CA ALA A 346 -10.40 7.93 23.53
C ALA A 346 -10.98 8.42 22.17
N THR A 347 -10.23 9.27 21.45
CA THR A 347 -10.62 9.95 20.21
C THR A 347 -9.74 9.60 19.02
N GLU A 348 -8.66 8.84 19.23
CA GLU A 348 -7.85 8.28 18.15
C GLU A 348 -8.47 6.96 17.66
N GLU A 349 -8.48 6.72 16.36
CA GLU A 349 -8.90 5.43 15.80
C GLU A 349 -7.79 4.39 15.97
N GLU A 350 -8.14 3.11 16.18
CA GLU A 350 -7.15 2.02 16.31
C GLU A 350 -6.48 1.72 14.95
N GLU A 351 -5.43 2.48 14.61
CA GLU A 351 -4.67 2.27 13.39
C GLU A 351 -3.89 0.94 13.44
N ASN A 352 -4.17 0.06 12.47
CA ASN A 352 -3.40 -1.16 12.25
C ASN A 352 -2.14 -0.86 11.45
N VAL A 353 -0.99 -0.96 12.11
CA VAL A 353 0.33 -0.69 11.52
C VAL A 353 0.65 -1.61 10.35
N PHE A 354 0.03 -2.80 10.29
CA PHE A 354 0.18 -3.74 9.19
C PHE A 354 -0.97 -3.75 8.17
N ALA A 355 -1.84 -2.74 8.15
CA ALA A 355 -2.97 -2.65 7.22
C ALA A 355 -2.54 -2.84 5.74
N ASN A 356 -1.45 -2.17 5.34
CA ASN A 356 -0.90 -2.15 3.98
C ASN A 356 -0.06 -3.41 3.62
N TYR A 357 0.21 -4.29 4.59
CA TYR A 357 0.81 -5.59 4.31
C TYR A 357 -0.30 -6.55 3.89
N THR A 358 -0.66 -6.50 2.61
CA THR A 358 -1.60 -7.42 1.98
C THR A 358 -0.86 -8.66 1.48
N ILE A 359 -1.59 -9.71 1.10
CA ILE A 359 -1.01 -10.85 0.39
C ILE A 359 -0.40 -10.37 -0.93
N ASP A 360 -1.15 -9.53 -1.67
CA ASP A 360 -0.74 -8.91 -2.92
C ASP A 360 0.56 -8.07 -2.75
N SER A 361 0.72 -7.30 -1.67
CA SER A 361 1.91 -6.46 -1.46
C SER A 361 3.16 -7.25 -1.04
N ILE A 362 3.03 -8.28 -0.17
CA ILE A 362 4.15 -9.15 0.21
C ILE A 362 4.59 -10.06 -0.94
N LEU A 363 3.63 -10.56 -1.74
CA LEU A 363 3.95 -11.26 -2.97
C LEU A 363 4.75 -10.34 -3.90
N SER A 364 4.25 -9.13 -4.17
CA SER A 364 4.93 -8.15 -5.03
C SER A 364 6.37 -7.87 -4.58
N ALA A 365 6.58 -7.66 -3.27
CA ALA A 365 7.91 -7.44 -2.69
C ALA A 365 8.88 -8.61 -2.95
N LYS A 366 8.46 -9.86 -2.67
CA LYS A 366 9.31 -11.04 -2.85
C LYS A 366 9.67 -11.30 -4.32
N LEU A 367 8.77 -10.97 -5.24
CA LEU A 367 9.02 -11.12 -6.69
C LEU A 367 10.00 -10.06 -7.20
N LEU A 368 9.93 -8.83 -6.68
CA LEU A 368 10.90 -7.77 -6.98
C LEU A 368 12.29 -8.13 -6.45
N GLU A 369 12.39 -8.65 -5.23
CA GLU A 369 13.64 -9.13 -4.63
C GLU A 369 14.32 -10.19 -5.51
N MET A 370 13.59 -11.23 -5.95
CA MET A 370 14.12 -12.26 -6.86
C MET A 370 14.48 -11.72 -8.25
N ALA A 371 13.76 -10.70 -8.74
CA ALA A 371 14.06 -10.06 -10.03
C ALA A 371 15.35 -9.21 -9.96
N ASP A 372 15.55 -8.48 -8.86
CA ASP A 372 16.72 -7.64 -8.62
C ASP A 372 17.97 -8.46 -8.27
N ALA A 373 17.84 -9.53 -7.47
CA ALA A 373 18.95 -10.37 -7.03
C ALA A 373 19.43 -11.35 -8.12
N ASP A 374 18.51 -12.10 -8.72
CA ASP A 374 18.85 -13.21 -9.64
C ASP A 374 18.66 -12.87 -11.12
N GLY A 375 18.08 -11.71 -11.46
CA GLY A 375 17.69 -11.39 -12.83
C GLY A 375 16.59 -12.32 -13.38
N LYS A 376 15.79 -12.94 -12.50
CA LYS A 376 14.67 -13.82 -12.85
C LYS A 376 13.44 -12.94 -13.16
N PHE A 377 12.93 -12.99 -14.40
CA PHE A 377 11.77 -12.19 -14.86
C PHE A 377 10.61 -13.05 -15.40
N ARG A 378 10.67 -14.38 -15.24
CA ARG A 378 9.59 -15.31 -15.57
C ARG A 378 9.40 -16.29 -14.42
N PHE A 379 8.15 -16.47 -14.08
CA PHE A 379 7.68 -17.20 -12.91
C PHE A 379 6.34 -17.86 -13.30
N VAL A 380 5.96 -19.01 -12.70
CA VAL A 380 4.80 -19.81 -13.14
C VAL A 380 3.85 -20.14 -11.99
N LEU A 381 2.59 -19.76 -12.17
CA LEU A 381 1.63 -19.73 -11.07
C LEU A 381 0.95 -21.08 -10.82
N THR A 382 1.59 -21.96 -10.07
CA THR A 382 1.06 -23.30 -9.74
C THR A 382 0.38 -23.34 -8.38
N SER A 383 -0.53 -22.40 -8.17
CA SER A 383 -0.87 -21.91 -6.85
C SER A 383 0.26 -21.06 -6.22
N SER A 384 0.95 -20.13 -6.89
CA SER A 384 1.24 -18.78 -6.29
C SER A 384 1.57 -17.76 -7.37
N GLY A 385 1.35 -16.48 -7.08
CA GLY A 385 1.22 -15.40 -8.07
C GLY A 385 2.45 -14.63 -8.58
N ASP A 386 2.12 -13.69 -9.49
CA ASP A 386 2.90 -12.62 -10.18
C ASP A 386 1.94 -11.52 -10.71
N ASN A 387 2.22 -10.48 -11.54
CA ASN A 387 3.45 -9.97 -12.21
C ASN A 387 3.36 -8.44 -12.47
N TRP A 388 4.43 -7.67 -12.21
CA TRP A 388 4.72 -6.25 -12.53
C TRP A 388 3.80 -5.09 -12.05
N GLU A 389 4.42 -4.05 -11.47
CA GLU A 389 3.77 -2.85 -10.91
C GLU A 389 3.17 -1.86 -11.93
N THR A 390 1.87 -1.66 -11.85
CA THR A 390 1.15 -0.51 -12.43
C THR A 390 0.58 0.34 -11.29
N MET A 391 0.31 1.63 -11.51
CA MET A 391 -0.76 2.29 -10.73
C MET A 391 -1.96 2.53 -11.64
N ILE A 392 -3.17 2.19 -11.20
CA ILE A 392 -4.41 2.47 -11.96
C ILE A 392 -5.31 3.48 -11.24
N LYS A 393 -5.90 4.38 -12.01
CA LYS A 393 -7.00 5.27 -11.58
C LYS A 393 -8.19 5.02 -12.52
N GLN A 394 -9.32 4.61 -11.93
CA GLN A 394 -10.61 4.53 -12.61
C GLN A 394 -11.29 5.90 -12.57
N GLN A 395 -12.27 6.12 -13.46
CA GLN A 395 -13.01 7.38 -13.56
C GLN A 395 -13.58 7.90 -12.23
N ASP A 396 -14.17 7.02 -11.41
CA ASP A 396 -14.79 7.40 -10.13
C ASP A 396 -13.81 7.35 -8.93
N ALA A 397 -12.55 6.96 -9.15
CA ALA A 397 -11.56 6.86 -8.09
C ALA A 397 -10.82 8.19 -7.90
N THR A 398 -10.74 8.69 -6.67
CA THR A 398 -10.03 9.95 -6.37
C THR A 398 -8.49 9.79 -6.40
N LYS A 399 -7.98 8.60 -6.06
CA LYS A 399 -6.55 8.30 -5.95
C LYS A 399 -6.12 7.19 -6.90
N PHE A 400 -4.85 7.21 -7.32
CA PHE A 400 -4.21 6.06 -7.95
C PHE A 400 -4.10 4.90 -6.96
N ARG A 401 -4.36 3.67 -7.42
CA ARG A 401 -4.19 2.44 -6.65
C ARG A 401 -3.01 1.68 -7.23
N ARG A 402 -2.11 1.19 -6.37
CA ARG A 402 -1.05 0.27 -6.77
C ARG A 402 -1.68 -1.06 -7.16
N VAL A 403 -1.26 -1.61 -8.29
CA VAL A 403 -1.72 -2.89 -8.82
C VAL A 403 -0.57 -3.63 -9.49
N LEU A 404 -0.77 -4.93 -9.71
CA LEU A 404 0.19 -5.82 -10.33
C LEU A 404 -0.46 -6.43 -11.60
N LYS A 405 -0.03 -6.06 -12.82
CA LYS A 405 -0.72 -6.44 -14.07
C LYS A 405 -0.20 -7.76 -14.66
N VAL A 406 -0.87 -8.83 -14.30
CA VAL A 406 -0.49 -10.22 -14.59
C VAL A 406 -0.89 -10.64 -16.02
N LEU A 407 0.00 -11.38 -16.68
CA LEU A 407 -0.39 -12.26 -17.78
C LEU A 407 -0.73 -13.65 -17.21
N TYR A 408 -1.98 -14.08 -17.33
CA TYR A 408 -2.48 -15.32 -16.73
C TYR A 408 -3.23 -16.20 -17.74
N GLY A 409 -3.25 -17.52 -17.54
CA GLY A 409 -3.95 -18.42 -18.45
C GLY A 409 -3.95 -19.87 -17.96
N PRO A 410 -4.73 -20.75 -18.61
CA PRO A 410 -4.72 -22.18 -18.28
C PRO A 410 -3.33 -22.78 -18.54
N ARG A 411 -2.91 -23.71 -17.67
CA ARG A 411 -1.60 -24.39 -17.75
C ARG A 411 -1.43 -25.04 -19.12
N GLN A 412 -0.58 -24.47 -19.98
CA GLN A 412 -0.23 -25.08 -21.25
C GLN A 412 0.80 -26.20 -21.01
N PRO A 413 0.61 -27.40 -21.58
CA PRO A 413 1.64 -28.43 -21.58
C PRO A 413 2.74 -28.03 -22.57
N MET A 414 3.80 -27.36 -22.10
CA MET A 414 4.94 -27.02 -22.95
C MET A 414 5.80 -28.27 -23.24
N PRO A 415 6.15 -28.53 -24.52
CA PRO A 415 7.27 -29.39 -24.85
C PRO A 415 8.57 -28.76 -24.33
N ALA A 416 9.53 -29.59 -23.91
CA ALA A 416 10.85 -29.12 -23.49
C ALA A 416 11.64 -28.55 -24.69
N ILE A 417 11.51 -27.25 -24.95
CA ILE A 417 12.30 -26.52 -25.95
C ILE A 417 13.57 -25.98 -25.26
N PRO A 418 14.78 -26.39 -25.68
CA PRO A 418 16.03 -25.88 -25.10
C PRO A 418 16.15 -24.36 -25.35
N GLY A 419 16.40 -23.58 -24.29
CA GLY A 419 16.66 -22.14 -24.37
C GLY A 419 15.56 -21.21 -23.82
N LEU A 420 14.45 -21.74 -23.29
CA LEU A 420 13.54 -20.95 -22.47
C LEU A 420 14.12 -20.71 -21.06
N LEU A 421 13.99 -19.47 -20.57
CA LEU A 421 14.29 -19.10 -19.18
C LEU A 421 13.59 -20.04 -18.18
N PRO A 422 14.22 -20.36 -17.04
CA PRO A 422 13.68 -21.29 -16.06
C PRO A 422 12.33 -20.80 -15.51
N SER A 423 11.42 -21.75 -15.30
CA SER A 423 10.12 -21.52 -14.67
C SER A 423 10.13 -22.05 -13.25
N HIS A 424 9.86 -21.20 -12.26
CA HIS A 424 9.59 -21.64 -10.88
C HIS A 424 8.11 -21.95 -10.67
N GLU A 425 7.83 -23.07 -10.00
CA GLU A 425 6.51 -23.46 -9.49
C GLU A 425 6.43 -23.05 -8.00
N VAL A 426 5.30 -22.46 -7.58
CA VAL A 426 5.08 -21.89 -6.25
C VAL A 426 3.71 -22.37 -5.71
N SER A 427 3.51 -22.53 -4.38
CA SER A 427 2.34 -23.23 -3.75
C SER A 427 1.49 -22.39 -2.75
N LEU A 428 0.14 -22.53 -2.80
CA LEU A 428 -0.89 -21.70 -2.12
C LEU A 428 -2.12 -22.55 -1.73
N PRO A 429 -2.85 -22.15 -0.67
CA PRO A 429 -4.16 -22.69 -0.35
C PRO A 429 -5.19 -22.55 -1.51
N PRO A 430 -6.03 -23.58 -1.78
CA PRO A 430 -7.02 -23.55 -2.85
C PRO A 430 -8.00 -22.37 -2.80
N ALA A 431 -8.39 -21.93 -1.61
CA ALA A 431 -9.27 -20.77 -1.41
C ALA A 431 -8.63 -19.46 -1.93
N MET A 432 -7.32 -19.29 -1.74
CA MET A 432 -6.58 -18.13 -2.24
C MET A 432 -6.45 -18.16 -3.76
N TYR A 433 -6.18 -19.34 -4.34
CA TYR A 433 -6.13 -19.52 -5.79
C TYR A 433 -7.45 -19.13 -6.48
N SER A 434 -8.59 -19.57 -5.94
CA SER A 434 -9.91 -19.19 -6.45
C SER A 434 -10.18 -17.68 -6.34
N ALA A 435 -9.85 -17.07 -5.19
CA ALA A 435 -10.02 -15.63 -4.98
C ALA A 435 -9.13 -14.78 -5.92
N ILE A 436 -7.88 -15.22 -6.17
CA ILE A 436 -6.96 -14.59 -7.12
C ILE A 436 -7.50 -14.73 -8.55
N THR A 437 -7.95 -15.92 -8.94
CA THR A 437 -8.50 -16.17 -10.28
C THR A 437 -9.72 -15.28 -10.55
N GLN A 438 -10.68 -15.24 -9.63
CA GLN A 438 -11.85 -14.36 -9.73
C GLN A 438 -11.47 -12.87 -9.79
N ARG A 439 -10.44 -12.44 -9.05
CA ARG A 439 -9.92 -11.07 -9.07
C ARG A 439 -9.25 -10.73 -10.39
N LEU A 440 -8.47 -11.64 -10.97
CA LEU A 440 -7.84 -11.48 -12.28
C LEU A 440 -8.87 -11.42 -13.41
N GLU A 441 -9.89 -12.27 -13.38
CA GLU A 441 -11.01 -12.24 -14.33
C GLU A 441 -11.81 -10.93 -14.22
N THR A 442 -12.17 -10.52 -13.00
CA THR A 442 -12.90 -9.27 -12.75
C THR A 442 -12.09 -8.06 -13.22
N SER A 443 -10.81 -8.00 -12.87
CA SER A 443 -9.93 -6.88 -13.22
C SER A 443 -9.54 -6.87 -14.70
N SER A 444 -9.53 -8.01 -15.38
CA SER A 444 -9.40 -8.06 -16.85
C SER A 444 -10.52 -7.28 -17.55
N THR A 445 -11.74 -7.25 -16.98
CA THR A 445 -12.85 -6.46 -17.56
C THR A 445 -12.57 -4.95 -17.59
N LEU A 446 -11.63 -4.45 -16.78
CA LEU A 446 -11.20 -3.04 -16.76
C LEU A 446 -10.38 -2.65 -17.99
N LEU A 447 -9.80 -3.61 -18.70
CA LEU A 447 -9.15 -3.37 -19.99
C LEU A 447 -10.16 -3.37 -21.13
N PRO A 448 -9.89 -2.62 -22.22
CA PRO A 448 -10.56 -2.80 -23.51
C PRO A 448 -10.51 -4.26 -23.93
N SER A 449 -11.56 -4.75 -24.58
CA SER A 449 -11.69 -6.15 -25.01
C SER A 449 -10.52 -6.59 -25.90
N SER A 450 -10.02 -5.69 -26.76
CA SER A 450 -8.83 -5.87 -27.60
C SER A 450 -7.53 -6.08 -26.80
N MET A 451 -7.46 -5.58 -25.57
CA MET A 451 -6.29 -5.60 -24.68
C MET A 451 -6.39 -6.65 -23.56
N ARG A 452 -7.51 -7.37 -23.44
CA ARG A 452 -7.71 -8.41 -22.42
C ARG A 452 -6.89 -9.67 -22.66
N ALA A 453 -6.35 -9.87 -23.86
CA ALA A 453 -5.51 -11.00 -24.20
C ALA A 453 -4.23 -10.57 -24.92
N PHE A 454 -3.09 -11.10 -24.49
CA PHE A 454 -1.80 -10.93 -25.12
C PHE A 454 -1.12 -12.30 -25.30
N ASN A 455 -0.71 -12.63 -26.53
CA ASN A 455 -0.07 -13.91 -26.86
C ASN A 455 -0.80 -15.16 -26.31
N ARG A 456 -2.14 -15.21 -26.43
CA ARG A 456 -3.03 -16.28 -25.94
C ARG A 456 -3.08 -16.44 -24.40
N MET A 457 -2.55 -15.49 -23.64
CA MET A 457 -2.78 -15.35 -22.20
C MET A 457 -3.67 -14.14 -21.95
N ASN A 458 -4.50 -14.22 -20.90
CA ASN A 458 -5.32 -13.11 -20.44
C ASN A 458 -4.49 -12.09 -19.68
N VAL A 459 -4.98 -10.86 -19.61
CA VAL A 459 -4.35 -9.73 -18.91
C VAL A 459 -5.28 -9.28 -17.79
N GLY A 460 -4.80 -9.21 -16.55
CA GLY A 460 -5.58 -8.80 -15.38
C GLY A 460 -4.72 -8.10 -14.33
N TYR A 461 -5.30 -7.68 -13.21
CA TYR A 461 -4.63 -6.92 -12.14
C TYR A 461 -4.86 -7.54 -10.75
N LEU A 462 -3.80 -7.65 -9.95
CA LEU A 462 -3.87 -7.81 -8.49
C LEU A 462 -3.77 -6.43 -7.83
N PHE A 463 -4.27 -6.23 -6.61
CA PHE A 463 -4.36 -4.90 -5.99
C PHE A 463 -3.52 -4.87 -4.72
N ALA A 464 -2.43 -4.11 -4.73
CA ALA A 464 -1.41 -4.07 -3.67
C ALA A 464 -1.82 -3.16 -2.50
#